data_AF-A0A5R9DTD3-F1
#
_entry.id   AF-A0A5R9DTD3-F1
#
_cell.length_a   1.000
_cell.length_b   1.000
_cell.length_c   1.000
_cell.angle_alpha   90.00
_cell.angle_beta   90.00
_cell.angle_gamma   90.00
#
_symmetry.space_group_name_H-M   'P 1'
#
loop_
_entity.id
_entity.type
_entity.pdbx_description
1 polymer ?
#
loop_
_entity_poly.entity_id
_entity_poly.type
_entity_poly.pdbx_seq_one_letter_code
_entity_poly.pdbx_strand_id
1 'polypeptide(L)'
;MSDPGPARQGWTLEEQHNFERAHSLLGSVIAAYSSLIGVADAERAEELRRERRQYVLERNRLAVHDHAAVQRVLEECPGVLRRFEAAGQ
;
A
#
# COMPACT_ATOMS: atom_id res chain seq x y z
N MET A 1 -5.62 -25.36 -38.13
CA MET A 1 -4.74 -24.71 -37.14
C MET A 1 -5.37 -23.38 -36.81
N SER A 2 -6.13 -23.32 -35.72
CA SER A 2 -6.75 -22.08 -35.28
C SER A 2 -5.72 -21.32 -34.46
N ASP A 3 -5.35 -20.14 -34.94
CA ASP A 3 -4.56 -19.15 -34.23
C ASP A 3 -5.51 -18.37 -33.30
N PRO A 4 -5.40 -18.48 -31.96
CA PRO A 4 -6.09 -17.56 -31.09
C PRO A 4 -5.29 -16.25 -31.10
N GLY A 5 -5.77 -15.27 -31.88
CA GLY A 5 -5.19 -13.93 -31.95
C GLY A 5 -4.93 -13.30 -30.57
N PRO A 6 -4.03 -12.31 -30.48
CA PRO A 6 -3.51 -11.82 -29.21
C PRO A 6 -4.65 -11.33 -28.32
N ALA A 7 -4.77 -11.92 -27.14
CA ALA A 7 -5.75 -11.53 -26.13
C ALA A 7 -5.68 -10.01 -25.92
N ARG A 8 -6.76 -9.33 -26.27
CA ARG A 8 -6.95 -7.90 -25.98
C ARG A 8 -7.11 -7.72 -24.47
N GLN A 9 -5.99 -7.41 -23.81
CA GLN A 9 -5.78 -6.28 -22.89
C GLN A 9 -6.95 -5.92 -21.94
N GLY A 10 -7.23 -6.78 -20.96
CA GLY A 10 -8.06 -6.45 -19.80
C GLY A 10 -7.51 -7.16 -18.57
N TRP A 11 -7.43 -6.47 -17.44
CA TRP A 11 -6.96 -7.06 -16.17
C TRP A 11 -7.87 -8.21 -15.76
N THR A 12 -7.29 -9.24 -15.14
CA THR A 12 -8.09 -10.28 -14.49
C THR A 12 -8.82 -9.68 -13.29
N LEU A 13 -9.95 -10.28 -12.91
CA LEU A 13 -10.70 -9.87 -11.72
C LEU A 13 -9.84 -9.99 -10.45
N GLU A 14 -8.93 -10.97 -10.42
CA GLU A 14 -8.00 -11.17 -9.31
C GLU A 14 -6.95 -10.06 -9.22
N GLU A 15 -6.39 -9.62 -10.35
CA GLU A 15 -5.43 -8.50 -10.40
C GLU A 15 -6.08 -7.21 -9.91
N GLN A 16 -7.30 -6.92 -10.37
CA GLN A 16 -8.05 -5.75 -9.92
C GLN A 16 -8.34 -5.82 -8.42
N HIS A 17 -8.81 -6.97 -7.92
CA HIS A 17 -9.09 -7.17 -6.50
C HIS A 17 -7.83 -6.99 -5.63
N ASN A 18 -6.71 -7.59 -6.05
CA ASN A 18 -5.45 -7.49 -5.33
C ASN A 18 -4.91 -6.05 -5.32
N PHE A 19 -5.01 -5.33 -6.43
CA PHE A 19 -4.66 -3.93 -6.51
C PHE A 19 -5.50 -3.06 -5.56
N GLU A 20 -6.82 -3.21 -5.58
CA GLU A 20 -7.72 -2.45 -4.70
C GLU A 20 -7.41 -2.72 -3.22
N ARG A 21 -7.16 -3.99 -2.87
CA ARG A 21 -6.77 -4.38 -1.52
C ARG A 21 -5.43 -3.78 -1.11
N ALA A 22 -4.42 -3.84 -1.97
CA ALA A 22 -3.11 -3.23 -1.73
C ALA A 22 -3.23 -1.70 -1.54
N HIS A 23 -3.99 -1.04 -2.41
CA HIS A 23 -4.21 0.40 -2.35
C HIS A 23 -4.95 0.82 -1.07
N SER A 24 -5.91 0.01 -0.61
CA SER A 24 -6.61 0.18 0.66
C SER A 24 -5.65 0.05 1.86
N LEU A 25 -4.79 -0.98 1.87
CA LEU A 25 -3.79 -1.17 2.92
C LEU A 25 -2.81 0.01 3.04
N LEU A 26 -2.30 0.52 1.91
CA LEU A 26 -1.46 1.71 1.90
C LEU A 26 -2.21 2.93 2.47
N GLY A 27 -3.49 3.09 2.15
CA GLY A 27 -4.35 4.11 2.73
C GLY A 27 -4.43 4.02 4.27
N SER A 28 -4.64 2.81 4.79
CA SER A 28 -4.68 2.55 6.24
C SER A 28 -3.34 2.84 6.91
N VAL A 29 -2.21 2.45 6.30
CA VAL A 29 -0.87 2.75 6.84
C VAL A 29 -0.64 4.26 6.89
N ILE A 30 -0.97 4.99 5.83
CA ILE A 30 -0.84 6.45 5.78
C ILE A 30 -1.70 7.12 6.85
N ALA A 31 -2.92 6.62 7.08
CA ALA A 31 -3.81 7.12 8.12
C ALA A 31 -3.22 6.87 9.52
N ALA A 32 -2.70 5.68 9.79
CA ALA A 32 -2.06 5.35 11.08
C ALA A 32 -0.87 6.27 11.38
N TYR A 33 0.02 6.50 10.41
CA TYR A 33 1.09 7.47 10.56
C TYR A 33 0.57 8.89 10.82
N SER A 34 -0.49 9.31 10.12
CA SER A 34 -1.06 10.65 10.28
C SER A 34 -1.63 10.87 11.67
N SER A 35 -2.30 9.87 12.24
CA SER A 35 -2.77 9.89 13.62
C SER A 35 -1.61 10.02 14.61
N LEU A 36 -0.54 9.22 14.44
CA LEU A 36 0.63 9.28 15.32
C LEU A 36 1.38 10.61 15.24
N ILE A 37 1.49 11.19 14.04
CA ILE A 37 2.07 12.52 13.85
C ILE A 37 1.29 13.59 14.63
N GLY A 38 -0.04 13.44 14.76
CA GLY A 38 -0.88 14.39 15.48
C GLY A 38 -0.65 14.42 17.00
N VAL A 39 -0.06 13.37 17.56
CA VAL A 39 0.17 13.24 19.02
C VAL A 39 1.65 13.19 19.41
N ALA A 40 2.56 13.17 18.43
CA ALA A 40 4.00 13.12 18.65
C ALA A 40 4.60 14.52 18.90
N ASP A 41 5.76 14.56 19.58
CA ASP A 41 6.58 15.77 19.64
C ASP A 41 7.18 16.14 18.27
N ALA A 42 7.82 17.31 18.19
CA ALA A 42 8.30 17.86 16.92
C ALA A 42 9.36 16.97 16.23
N GLU A 43 10.27 16.36 17.00
CA GLU A 43 11.34 15.53 16.48
C GLU A 43 10.78 14.22 15.95
N ARG A 44 9.97 13.54 16.76
CA ARG A 44 9.32 12.27 16.39
C ARG A 44 8.32 12.45 15.25
N ALA A 45 7.58 13.56 15.23
CA ALA A 45 6.67 13.87 14.15
C ALA A 45 7.40 14.01 12.81
N GLU A 46 8.61 14.57 12.79
CA GLU A 46 9.36 14.69 11.54
C GLU A 46 9.84 13.33 11.03
N GLU A 47 10.31 12.45 11.91
CA GLU A 47 10.63 11.06 11.55
C GLU A 47 9.44 10.33 10.93
N LEU A 48 8.29 10.39 11.61
CA LEU A 48 7.06 9.77 11.13
C LEU A 48 6.61 10.37 9.78
N ARG A 49 6.82 11.67 9.54
CA ARG A 49 6.57 12.28 8.23
C ARG A 49 7.50 11.72 7.16
N ARG A 50 8.78 11.47 7.46
CA ARG A 50 9.73 10.85 6.50
C ARG A 50 9.25 9.47 6.09
N GLU A 51 8.89 8.63 7.05
CA GLU A 51 8.39 7.28 6.81
C GLU A 51 7.07 7.29 6.03
N ARG A 52 6.09 8.11 6.46
CA ARG A 52 4.80 8.25 5.78
C ARG A 52 4.95 8.61 4.30
N ARG A 53 5.92 9.46 3.94
CA ARG A 53 6.14 9.88 2.55
C ARG A 53 6.45 8.70 1.63
N GLN A 54 7.11 7.66 2.12
CA GLN A 54 7.40 6.46 1.32
C GLN A 54 6.11 5.76 0.89
N TYR A 55 5.19 5.52 1.82
CA TYR A 55 3.90 4.88 1.54
C TYR A 55 2.98 5.76 0.67
N VAL A 56 3.03 7.09 0.82
CA VAL A 56 2.31 8.01 -0.07
C VAL A 56 2.82 7.90 -1.51
N LEU A 57 4.15 7.88 -1.69
CA LEU A 57 4.76 7.73 -3.02
C LEU A 57 4.44 6.35 -3.62
N GLU A 58 4.51 5.30 -2.82
CA GLU A 58 4.17 3.95 -3.24
C GLU A 58 2.71 3.86 -3.70
N ARG A 59 1.76 4.39 -2.92
CA ARG A 59 0.33 4.44 -3.29
C ARG A 59 0.10 5.18 -4.60
N ASN A 60 0.79 6.30 -4.82
CA ASN A 60 0.64 7.11 -6.03
C ASN A 60 1.28 6.46 -7.26
N ARG A 61 2.23 5.53 -7.08
CA ARG A 61 2.94 4.84 -8.17
C ARG A 61 2.41 3.43 -8.43
N LEU A 62 1.69 2.85 -7.47
CA LEU A 62 1.16 1.50 -7.58
C LEU A 62 0.22 1.43 -8.79
N ALA A 63 0.46 0.44 -9.64
CA ALA A 63 -0.34 0.20 -10.83
C ALA A 63 -0.86 -1.24 -10.81
N VAL A 64 -2.06 -1.46 -11.38
CA VAL A 64 -2.69 -2.78 -11.43
C VAL A 64 -1.79 -3.84 -12.08
N HIS A 65 -1.00 -3.44 -13.09
CA HIS A 65 -0.11 -4.33 -13.84
C HIS A 65 1.23 -4.60 -13.14
N ASP A 66 1.55 -3.89 -12.07
CA ASP A 66 2.77 -4.13 -11.30
C ASP A 66 2.49 -5.17 -10.21
N HIS A 67 2.34 -6.42 -10.64
CA HIS A 67 1.99 -7.52 -9.74
C HIS A 67 3.01 -7.70 -8.62
N ALA A 68 4.28 -7.45 -8.89
CA ALA A 68 5.34 -7.55 -7.89
C ALA A 68 5.18 -6.48 -6.80
N ALA A 69 4.88 -5.23 -7.17
CA ALA A 69 4.59 -4.18 -6.19
C ALA A 69 3.29 -4.46 -5.42
N VAL A 70 2.22 -4.90 -6.10
CA VAL A 70 0.94 -5.24 -5.45
C VAL A 70 1.13 -6.34 -4.42
N GLN A 71 1.81 -7.45 -4.77
CA GLN A 71 2.06 -8.55 -3.83
C GLN A 71 2.91 -8.11 -2.64
N ARG A 72 3.97 -7.33 -2.88
CA ARG A 72 4.80 -6.78 -1.80
C ARG A 72 3.99 -5.98 -0.79
N VAL A 73 3.11 -5.09 -1.27
CA VAL A 73 2.24 -4.29 -0.41
C VAL A 73 1.30 -5.18 0.42
N LEU A 74 0.72 -6.21 -0.21
CA LEU A 74 -0.16 -7.17 0.45
C LEU A 74 0.55 -7.96 1.56
N GLU A 75 1.83 -8.26 1.40
CA GLU A 75 2.65 -8.98 2.38
C GLU A 75 3.16 -8.07 3.51
N GLU A 76 3.66 -6.88 3.18
CA GLU A 76 4.39 -6.02 4.11
C GLU A 76 3.47 -5.12 4.94
N CYS A 77 2.48 -4.47 4.32
CA CYS A 77 1.64 -3.46 4.99
C CYS A 77 0.85 -3.98 6.19
N PRO A 78 0.31 -5.22 6.20
CA PRO A 78 -0.31 -5.76 7.41
C PRO A 78 0.64 -5.84 8.61
N GLY A 79 1.93 -6.13 8.36
CA GLY A 79 2.96 -6.12 9.40
C GLY A 79 3.22 -4.72 9.95
N VAL A 80 3.19 -3.70 9.09
CA VAL A 80 3.29 -2.30 9.49
C VAL A 80 2.11 -1.90 10.39
N LEU A 81 0.88 -2.24 10.00
CA LEU A 81 -0.32 -1.91 10.78
C LEU A 81 -0.30 -2.56 12.17
N ARG A 82 0.08 -3.85 12.27
CA ARG A 82 0.19 -4.54 13.56
C ARG A 82 1.17 -3.86 14.52
N ARG A 83 2.25 -3.24 14.01
CA ARG A 83 3.20 -2.50 14.85
C ARG A 83 2.56 -1.25 15.48
N PHE A 84 1.61 -0.62 14.79
CA PHE A 84 0.88 0.52 15.34
C PHE A 84 -0.19 0.11 16.34
N GLU A 85 -0.87 -1.01 16.11
CA GLU A 85 -1.81 -1.58 17.08
C GLU A 85 -1.12 -1.98 18.39
N ALA A 86 0.06 -2.60 18.29
CA ALA A 86 0.86 -2.97 19.46
C ALA A 86 1.45 -1.77 20.22
N ALA A 87 1.67 -0.64 19.55
CA ALA A 87 2.19 0.58 20.16
C ALA A 87 1.09 1.48 20.76
N GLY A 88 -0.19 1.15 20.55
CA GLY A 88 -1.36 1.89 21.07
C GLY A 88 -1.95 1.31 22.36
N GLN A 89 -1.26 0.36 23.00
CA GLN A 89 -1.54 -0.16 24.36
C GLN A 89 -0.54 0.42 25.35
#